data_AF-A0A673JSR1-F1
#
_entry.id   AF-A0A673JSR1-F1
#
_cell.length_a   1.000
_cell.length_b   1.000
_cell.length_c   1.000
_cell.angle_alpha   90.00
_cell.angle_beta   90.00
_cell.angle_gamma   90.00
#
_symmetry.space_group_name_H-M   'P 1'
#
loop_
_entity.id
_entity.type
_entity.pdbx_description
1 polymer ?
#
loop_
_entity_poly.entity_id
_entity_poly.type
_entity_poly.pdbx_seq_one_letter_code
_entity_poly.pdbx_strand_id
1 'polypeptide(L)'
;MAVGQCCPQVVFITNTFPSGSRDYRGPLSGTVVRPRGMIAQTRNVWNDTSKPHCKPPAPSPPNDCKDIIRPDVPDNQTKHKAYLWCKEFLHGAWKSIDEDDFQISIIRGGLSNKLFLCALPEKQPSIGDEPRNVLLRLYGQILQMSCNKGDSRQSNTENDFQGADAMVLESVMFAILAERELGPKLYGIFPQGRLEQFVPSRKLSTDELSVPGIFAEIAEKIARFHGMRMPFNKEPKWLFGTMEKYMDQVLQLTFTREHHLRNFSRLLSYNLPQEMDSLKCLLESTPSPVVFCHNDLQEGNILLLSGRENTDRQRLMLIDFEYSSYSYRGFDFGNFFCEWTYDYTYDKFPFFITNTKNYPTKAQQMHFFQSYLLESHAGFENLSEEDQLKLKEDMLVEVNRFALASHFFWGLWSIIQAKISTIEFGYMEYAMARFDAYFELKKKLMV
;
A
#
# COMPACT_ATOMS: atom_id res chain seq x y z
N MET A 1 9.08 -49.32 31.65
CA MET A 1 8.94 -50.36 30.62
C MET A 1 9.09 -49.69 29.27
N ALA A 2 10.01 -50.21 28.47
CA ALA A 2 10.35 -49.75 27.13
C ALA A 2 9.30 -50.20 26.09
N VAL A 3 9.65 -49.95 24.82
CA VAL A 3 9.01 -50.32 23.54
C VAL A 3 8.09 -49.21 23.01
N GLY A 4 8.28 -48.61 21.84
CA GLY A 4 9.16 -48.93 20.70
C GLY A 4 8.38 -48.72 19.39
N GLN A 5 8.92 -47.87 18.51
CA GLN A 5 8.84 -47.84 17.04
C GLN A 5 7.49 -48.06 16.30
N CYS A 6 7.18 -47.15 15.38
CA CYS A 6 7.26 -47.43 13.93
C CYS A 6 7.13 -46.15 13.07
N CYS A 7 8.18 -45.86 12.30
CA CYS A 7 8.11 -45.09 11.05
C CYS A 7 7.52 -45.97 9.94
N PRO A 8 7.07 -45.35 8.84
CA PRO A 8 7.40 -45.87 7.51
C PRO A 8 8.22 -44.85 6.71
N GLN A 9 9.38 -45.32 6.26
CA GLN A 9 10.12 -44.77 5.14
C GLN A 9 9.34 -45.02 3.84
N VAL A 10 9.31 -44.04 2.94
CA VAL A 10 9.07 -44.28 1.51
C VAL A 10 10.32 -43.89 0.75
N VAL A 11 10.89 -44.87 0.05
CA VAL A 11 12.11 -44.80 -0.74
C VAL A 11 11.78 -44.52 -2.21
N PHE A 12 12.63 -43.68 -2.79
CA PHE A 12 12.91 -43.33 -4.18
C PHE A 12 12.37 -44.22 -5.32
N ILE A 13 11.92 -43.55 -6.39
CA ILE A 13 12.09 -44.03 -7.76
C ILE A 13 12.86 -42.95 -8.55
N THR A 14 14.08 -43.31 -8.91
CA THR A 14 14.95 -42.64 -9.87
C THR A 14 14.56 -43.00 -11.29
N ASN A 15 14.64 -42.05 -12.22
CA ASN A 15 14.80 -42.34 -13.64
C ASN A 15 15.81 -41.36 -14.24
N THR A 16 17.00 -41.87 -14.53
CA THR A 16 18.04 -41.29 -15.39
C THR A 16 17.93 -41.94 -16.77
N PHE A 17 18.04 -41.17 -17.86
CA PHE A 17 19.15 -41.12 -18.85
C PHE A 17 18.55 -40.75 -20.24
N PRO A 18 19.33 -40.43 -21.30
CA PRO A 18 20.67 -39.86 -21.41
C PRO A 18 20.76 -38.68 -22.44
N SER A 19 21.99 -38.19 -22.54
CA SER A 19 22.60 -37.19 -23.42
C SER A 19 22.40 -37.35 -24.95
N GLY A 20 22.55 -36.23 -25.66
CA GLY A 20 22.77 -36.18 -27.11
C GLY A 20 23.36 -34.84 -27.56
N SER A 21 24.68 -34.80 -27.72
CA SER A 21 25.47 -33.74 -28.38
C SER A 21 25.38 -33.84 -29.90
N ARG A 22 25.48 -32.70 -30.60
CA ARG A 22 26.20 -32.57 -31.90
C ARG A 22 26.36 -31.12 -32.35
N ASP A 23 27.60 -30.79 -32.65
CA ASP A 23 28.11 -29.63 -33.39
C ASP A 23 27.43 -29.42 -34.75
N TYR A 24 27.40 -28.17 -35.25
CA TYR A 24 28.10 -27.80 -36.49
C TYR A 24 27.98 -26.30 -36.89
N ARG A 25 29.15 -25.67 -37.10
CA ARG A 25 29.55 -24.67 -38.14
C ARG A 25 28.74 -23.36 -38.32
N GLY A 26 29.40 -22.21 -38.08
CA GLY A 26 29.13 -20.93 -38.77
C GLY A 26 29.71 -20.90 -40.19
N PRO A 27 30.08 -19.74 -40.80
CA PRO A 27 29.76 -18.34 -40.48
C PRO A 27 29.23 -17.57 -41.73
N LEU A 28 28.67 -16.35 -41.58
CA LEU A 28 28.72 -15.34 -42.65
C LEU A 28 28.91 -13.93 -42.06
N SER A 29 30.05 -13.35 -42.44
CA SER A 29 30.45 -11.96 -42.30
C SER A 29 29.76 -11.10 -43.37
N GLY A 30 29.49 -9.83 -43.04
CA GLY A 30 28.94 -8.85 -43.96
C GLY A 30 28.89 -7.46 -43.32
N THR A 31 30.02 -6.78 -43.32
CA THR A 31 30.19 -5.36 -42.96
C THR A 31 29.73 -4.46 -44.12
N VAL A 32 29.60 -3.14 -43.87
CA VAL A 32 29.55 -1.99 -44.83
C VAL A 32 28.11 -1.59 -45.26
N VAL A 33 27.61 -0.35 -45.20
CA VAL A 33 28.13 1.00 -44.89
C VAL A 33 26.93 1.98 -44.71
N ARG A 34 27.11 3.04 -43.91
CA ARG A 34 26.24 4.24 -43.86
C ARG A 34 26.45 5.13 -45.09
N PRO A 35 25.49 6.00 -45.44
CA PRO A 35 25.92 7.39 -45.59
C PRO A 35 25.05 8.42 -44.86
N ARG A 36 25.74 9.50 -44.51
CA ARG A 36 25.27 10.77 -43.94
C ARG A 36 24.57 11.63 -45.00
N GLY A 37 23.69 12.52 -44.54
CA GLY A 37 23.95 13.97 -44.69
C GLY A 37 22.89 14.86 -45.34
N MET A 38 22.93 16.14 -44.90
CA MET A 38 22.25 17.36 -45.36
C MET A 38 20.83 17.59 -44.81
N ILE A 39 20.54 18.54 -43.91
CA ILE A 39 20.81 20.00 -43.82
C ILE A 39 20.39 20.78 -45.06
N ALA A 40 19.30 21.55 -44.94
CA ALA A 40 19.20 22.91 -45.47
C ALA A 40 18.03 23.67 -44.81
N GLN A 41 18.35 24.74 -44.09
CA GLN A 41 17.46 25.88 -43.84
C GLN A 41 17.36 26.73 -45.10
N THR A 42 16.25 27.42 -45.32
CA THR A 42 16.26 28.76 -45.93
C THR A 42 14.99 29.54 -45.57
N ARG A 43 15.21 30.80 -45.23
CA ARG A 43 14.24 31.86 -44.91
C ARG A 43 13.76 32.59 -46.19
N ASN A 44 12.73 33.43 -45.97
CA ASN A 44 12.39 34.73 -46.61
C ASN A 44 11.13 34.69 -47.49
N VAL A 45 10.27 35.70 -47.62
CA VAL A 45 10.06 37.05 -47.03
C VAL A 45 8.68 37.52 -47.57
N TRP A 46 7.89 38.20 -46.72
CA TRP A 46 6.88 39.26 -46.94
C TRP A 46 6.06 39.37 -48.25
N ASN A 47 4.74 39.54 -48.09
CA ASN A 47 4.04 40.73 -48.63
C ASN A 47 2.71 41.02 -47.91
N ASP A 48 2.51 42.30 -47.65
CA ASP A 48 1.41 42.94 -46.93
C ASP A 48 0.49 43.63 -47.96
N THR A 49 -0.82 43.39 -47.89
CA THR A 49 -1.82 44.29 -48.48
C THR A 49 -3.09 44.27 -47.65
N SER A 50 -3.53 45.49 -47.34
CA SER A 50 -4.55 45.90 -46.39
C SER A 50 -6.00 45.81 -46.89
N LYS A 51 -6.91 45.70 -45.89
CA LYS A 51 -8.24 46.37 -45.74
C LYS A 51 -9.52 45.62 -46.26
N PRO A 52 -10.72 45.93 -45.72
CA PRO A 52 -11.34 45.20 -44.60
C PRO A 52 -12.80 44.74 -44.85
N HIS A 53 -13.32 43.74 -44.10
CA HIS A 53 -14.67 43.73 -43.49
C HIS A 53 -15.11 42.36 -42.93
N CYS A 54 -15.82 42.46 -41.79
CA CYS A 54 -16.78 41.52 -41.20
C CYS A 54 -16.33 40.09 -40.82
N LYS A 55 -15.87 39.94 -39.57
CA LYS A 55 -15.87 38.64 -38.86
C LYS A 55 -17.28 38.35 -38.31
N PRO A 56 -17.82 37.14 -38.47
CA PRO A 56 -18.97 36.67 -37.68
C PRO A 56 -18.58 36.52 -36.20
N PRO A 57 -19.53 36.58 -35.26
CA PRO A 57 -19.22 36.43 -33.84
C PRO A 57 -18.66 35.04 -33.57
N ALA A 58 -17.55 34.99 -32.81
CA ALA A 58 -17.00 33.74 -32.31
C ALA A 58 -18.02 33.06 -31.37
N PRO A 59 -18.19 31.73 -31.42
CA PRO A 59 -19.00 31.04 -30.44
C PRO A 59 -18.35 31.22 -29.07
N SER A 60 -19.12 31.77 -28.14
CA SER A 60 -18.79 31.80 -26.72
C SER A 60 -18.43 30.40 -26.22
N PRO A 61 -17.39 30.24 -25.38
CA PRO A 61 -17.11 28.95 -24.77
C PRO A 61 -18.31 28.56 -23.88
N PRO A 62 -18.67 27.26 -23.80
CA PRO A 62 -19.66 26.83 -22.83
C PRO A 62 -19.11 27.06 -21.42
N ASN A 63 -19.51 28.16 -20.81
CA ASN A 63 -19.52 28.34 -19.37
C ASN A 63 -20.54 27.37 -18.79
N ASP A 64 -20.09 26.16 -18.48
CA ASP A 64 -20.75 25.25 -17.54
C ASP A 64 -19.69 24.36 -16.88
N CYS A 65 -18.68 24.98 -16.28
CA CYS A 65 -18.02 24.36 -15.13
C CYS A 65 -18.83 24.79 -13.90
N LYS A 66 -20.02 24.20 -13.76
CA LYS A 66 -20.66 24.14 -12.46
C LYS A 66 -19.78 23.22 -11.65
N ASP A 67 -19.04 23.77 -10.71
CA ASP A 67 -18.53 23.02 -9.57
C ASP A 67 -19.69 22.14 -9.08
N ILE A 68 -19.60 20.84 -9.34
CA ILE A 68 -20.52 19.89 -8.75
C ILE A 68 -20.13 19.88 -7.28
N ILE A 69 -20.76 20.75 -6.50
CA ILE A 69 -20.77 20.70 -5.06
C ILE A 69 -21.37 19.34 -4.72
N ARG A 70 -20.50 18.34 -4.54
CA ARG A 70 -20.90 17.04 -4.04
C ARG A 70 -21.44 17.30 -2.63
N PRO A 71 -22.68 16.92 -2.31
CA PRO A 71 -23.21 17.10 -0.98
C PRO A 71 -22.27 16.43 0.04
N ASP A 72 -21.96 17.09 1.16
CA ASP A 72 -21.25 16.47 2.30
C ASP A 72 -22.11 15.44 3.05
N VAL A 73 -23.28 15.12 2.49
CA VAL A 73 -24.27 14.18 3.00
C VAL A 73 -24.41 13.03 1.99
N PRO A 74 -24.43 11.76 2.44
CA PRO A 74 -24.69 10.63 1.55
C PRO A 74 -26.08 10.70 0.91
N ASP A 75 -26.27 9.93 -0.16
CA ASP A 75 -27.60 9.74 -0.75
C ASP A 75 -28.59 9.11 0.25
N ASN A 76 -29.88 9.35 0.05
CA ASN A 76 -30.93 8.87 0.97
C ASN A 76 -30.94 7.35 1.16
N GLN A 77 -30.57 6.58 0.13
CA GLN A 77 -30.54 5.11 0.24
C GLN A 77 -29.39 4.68 1.16
N THR A 78 -28.23 5.31 1.04
CA THR A 78 -27.09 5.09 1.93
C THR A 78 -27.41 5.52 3.36
N LYS A 79 -28.06 6.69 3.55
CA LYS A 79 -28.52 7.14 4.88
C LYS A 79 -29.46 6.11 5.53
N HIS A 80 -30.48 5.66 4.79
CA HIS A 80 -31.46 4.70 5.29
C HIS A 80 -30.81 3.38 5.72
N LYS A 81 -29.91 2.83 4.89
CA LYS A 81 -29.16 1.61 5.23
C LYS A 81 -28.27 1.81 6.46
N ALA A 82 -27.55 2.92 6.54
CA ALA A 82 -26.70 3.25 7.68
C ALA A 82 -27.50 3.34 8.99
N TYR A 83 -28.68 3.97 8.94
CA TYR A 83 -29.62 4.03 10.05
C TYR A 83 -30.05 2.62 10.49
N LEU A 84 -30.48 1.77 9.55
CA LEU A 84 -30.89 0.39 9.85
C LEU A 84 -29.76 -0.42 10.49
N TRP A 85 -28.53 -0.36 9.94
CA TRP A 85 -27.38 -1.06 10.52
C TRP A 85 -27.03 -0.54 11.91
N CYS A 86 -27.01 0.77 12.13
CA CYS A 86 -26.74 1.32 13.47
C CYS A 86 -27.82 0.87 14.47
N LYS A 87 -29.09 0.91 14.07
CA LYS A 87 -30.22 0.47 14.91
C LYS A 87 -30.22 -1.03 15.17
N GLU A 88 -29.74 -1.86 14.24
CA GLU A 88 -29.66 -3.31 14.40
C GLU A 88 -28.50 -3.74 15.31
N PHE A 89 -27.30 -3.23 15.05
CA PHE A 89 -26.06 -3.70 15.68
C PHE A 89 -25.71 -2.97 16.99
N LEU A 90 -26.09 -1.70 17.13
CA LEU A 90 -25.83 -0.93 18.35
C LEU A 90 -26.99 -1.04 19.34
N HIS A 91 -26.71 -0.88 20.63
CA HIS A 91 -27.69 -0.91 21.70
C HIS A 91 -28.00 0.50 22.24
N GLY A 92 -28.82 0.57 23.30
CA GLY A 92 -29.13 1.82 23.98
C GLY A 92 -29.92 2.79 23.11
N ALA A 93 -29.53 4.07 23.10
CA ALA A 93 -30.25 5.13 22.40
C ALA A 93 -30.39 4.90 20.88
N TRP A 94 -29.51 4.09 20.27
CA TRP A 94 -29.61 3.71 18.86
C TRP A 94 -30.84 2.86 18.53
N LYS A 95 -31.45 2.17 19.51
CA LYS A 95 -32.68 1.39 19.31
C LYS A 95 -33.93 2.27 19.20
N SER A 96 -33.90 3.46 19.81
CA SER A 96 -35.07 4.35 19.92
C SER A 96 -35.00 5.58 19.01
N ILE A 97 -33.86 5.86 18.37
CA ILE A 97 -33.74 6.99 17.45
C ILE A 97 -34.62 6.83 16.21
N ASP A 98 -35.21 7.94 15.77
CA ASP A 98 -35.94 8.09 14.52
C ASP A 98 -34.98 8.42 13.35
N GLU A 99 -35.31 7.98 12.13
CA GLU A 99 -34.44 8.16 10.96
C GLU A 99 -34.18 9.63 10.61
N ASP A 100 -35.16 10.50 10.88
CA ASP A 100 -35.05 11.94 10.64
C ASP A 100 -33.98 12.59 11.53
N ASP A 101 -33.84 12.08 12.76
CA ASP A 101 -32.85 12.53 13.75
C ASP A 101 -31.48 11.86 13.57
N PHE A 102 -31.39 10.77 12.80
CA PHE A 102 -30.12 10.09 12.52
C PHE A 102 -29.17 10.98 11.71
N GLN A 103 -28.00 11.28 12.29
CA GLN A 103 -26.97 12.10 11.67
C GLN A 103 -25.94 11.24 10.97
N ILE A 104 -25.62 11.59 9.73
CA ILE A 104 -24.57 10.94 8.94
C ILE A 104 -23.79 11.96 8.11
N SER A 105 -22.47 11.87 8.14
CA SER A 105 -21.58 12.71 7.32
C SER A 105 -20.51 11.86 6.64
N ILE A 106 -20.08 12.28 5.45
CA ILE A 106 -19.02 11.59 4.70
C ILE A 106 -17.67 11.89 5.35
N ILE A 107 -16.88 10.85 5.65
CA ILE A 107 -15.46 11.00 6.01
C ILE A 107 -14.62 10.81 4.75
N ARG A 108 -13.86 11.83 4.37
CA ARG A 108 -12.91 11.76 3.25
C ARG A 108 -11.58 11.23 3.78
N GLY A 109 -10.98 10.24 3.12
CA GLY A 109 -9.66 9.75 3.55
C GLY A 109 -9.21 8.37 3.09
N GLY A 110 -9.97 7.65 2.26
CA GLY A 110 -9.57 6.34 1.73
C GLY A 110 -9.76 6.28 0.21
N LEU A 111 -8.79 5.66 -0.47
CA LEU A 111 -8.85 5.40 -1.92
C LEU A 111 -9.75 4.19 -2.24
N SER A 112 -9.83 3.21 -1.32
CA SER A 112 -10.47 1.91 -1.57
C SER A 112 -11.89 1.76 -0.98
N ASN A 113 -12.23 2.51 0.09
CA ASN A 113 -13.45 2.32 0.89
C ASN A 113 -14.24 3.62 1.10
N LYS A 114 -15.58 3.53 1.21
CA LYS A 114 -16.44 4.68 1.59
C LYS A 114 -16.61 4.72 3.10
N LEU A 115 -16.31 5.85 3.72
CA LEU A 115 -16.36 6.06 5.16
C LEU A 115 -17.44 7.09 5.53
N PHE A 116 -18.21 6.78 6.56
CA PHE A 116 -19.25 7.67 7.09
C PHE A 116 -19.15 7.75 8.60
N LEU A 117 -19.35 8.94 9.16
CA LEU A 117 -19.56 9.13 10.60
C LEU A 117 -21.07 9.09 10.85
N CYS A 118 -21.53 8.12 11.63
CA CYS A 118 -22.91 8.05 12.10
C CYS A 118 -22.95 8.56 13.55
N ALA A 119 -23.89 9.43 13.89
CA ALA A 119 -23.99 10.03 15.22
C ALA A 119 -25.43 10.12 15.74
N LEU A 120 -25.57 9.99 17.06
CA LEU A 120 -26.79 10.37 17.78
C LEU A 120 -26.90 11.90 17.88
N PRO A 121 -28.12 12.48 17.85
CA PRO A 121 -28.34 13.90 18.11
C PRO A 121 -27.75 14.34 19.45
N GLU A 122 -27.22 15.56 19.53
CA GLU A 122 -26.67 16.11 20.79
C GLU A 122 -27.66 16.07 21.95
N LYS A 123 -28.95 16.26 21.65
CA LYS A 123 -30.03 16.28 22.65
C LYS A 123 -30.44 14.89 23.14
N GLN A 124 -30.08 13.82 22.42
CA GLN A 124 -30.43 12.45 22.79
C GLN A 124 -29.43 11.94 23.84
N PRO A 125 -29.81 11.70 25.11
CA PRO A 125 -28.89 11.14 26.10
C PRO A 125 -28.59 9.67 25.78
N SER A 126 -27.39 9.23 26.17
CA SER A 126 -27.05 7.80 26.17
C SER A 126 -27.81 7.07 27.27
N ILE A 127 -28.23 5.83 27.00
CA ILE A 127 -28.97 4.96 27.91
C ILE A 127 -28.01 4.06 28.71
N GLY A 128 -26.92 3.62 28.08
CA GLY A 128 -25.86 2.81 28.69
C GLY A 128 -24.48 3.25 28.22
N ASP A 129 -23.61 2.27 27.97
CA ASP A 129 -22.24 2.45 27.48
C ASP A 129 -22.14 2.50 25.94
N GLU A 130 -23.26 2.66 25.23
CA GLU A 130 -23.23 2.75 23.78
C GLU A 130 -22.43 3.97 23.29
N PRO A 131 -21.71 3.85 22.17
CA PRO A 131 -21.01 4.98 21.59
C PRO A 131 -21.99 6.03 21.08
N ARG A 132 -21.68 7.33 21.25
CA ARG A 132 -22.48 8.41 20.67
C ARG A 132 -22.30 8.58 19.16
N ASN A 133 -21.16 8.12 18.65
CA ASN A 133 -20.83 8.13 17.25
C ASN A 133 -20.03 6.88 16.88
N VAL A 134 -20.19 6.43 15.64
CA VAL A 134 -19.53 5.25 15.10
C VAL A 134 -19.05 5.53 13.68
N LEU A 135 -17.97 4.88 13.30
CA LEU A 135 -17.48 4.90 11.92
C LEU A 135 -18.14 3.75 11.15
N LEU A 136 -18.90 4.07 10.12
CA LEU A 136 -19.39 3.11 9.15
C LEU A 136 -18.40 3.03 7.99
N ARG A 137 -17.85 1.82 7.78
CA ARG A 137 -17.02 1.51 6.62
C ARG A 137 -17.80 0.60 5.68
N LEU A 138 -17.99 1.04 4.45
CA LEU A 138 -18.56 0.23 3.38
C LEU A 138 -17.46 -0.24 2.43
N TYR A 139 -17.46 -1.55 2.18
CA TYR A 139 -16.51 -2.21 1.30
C TYR A 139 -16.70 -1.72 -0.13
N GLY A 140 -15.62 -1.22 -0.73
CA GLY A 140 -15.61 -0.85 -2.15
C GLY A 140 -15.61 -2.09 -3.06
N GLN A 141 -15.88 -1.87 -4.35
CA GLN A 141 -15.84 -2.92 -5.39
C GLN A 141 -14.44 -3.58 -5.50
N ILE A 142 -13.40 -2.96 -4.92
CA ILE A 142 -12.00 -3.41 -4.93
C ILE A 142 -11.75 -4.54 -3.92
N LEU A 143 -12.57 -4.71 -2.89
CA LEU A 143 -12.48 -5.87 -1.99
C LEU A 143 -12.82 -7.20 -2.69
N GLN A 144 -13.41 -7.15 -3.89
CA GLN A 144 -13.53 -8.32 -4.77
C GLN A 144 -12.24 -8.63 -5.56
N MET A 145 -11.25 -7.73 -5.64
CA MET A 145 -10.06 -7.87 -6.48
C MET A 145 -8.73 -7.93 -5.73
N SER A 146 -8.66 -7.39 -4.51
CA SER A 146 -7.39 -7.31 -3.73
C SER A 146 -6.90 -8.67 -3.21
N CYS A 147 -7.69 -9.75 -3.40
CA CYS A 147 -7.43 -11.03 -2.76
C CYS A 147 -7.56 -12.22 -3.69
N ASN A 148 -6.86 -12.23 -4.84
CA ASN A 148 -6.42 -13.53 -5.40
C ASN A 148 -5.27 -14.02 -4.51
N LYS A 149 -5.60 -14.47 -3.30
CA LYS A 149 -4.74 -15.31 -2.46
C LYS A 149 -5.11 -16.76 -2.78
N GLY A 150 -4.78 -17.23 -3.98
CA GLY A 150 -5.13 -18.58 -4.43
C GLY A 150 -4.68 -18.83 -5.86
N ASP A 151 -4.19 -20.05 -6.11
CA ASP A 151 -3.43 -20.50 -7.29
C ASP A 151 -3.89 -19.97 -8.65
N SER A 152 -2.92 -19.50 -9.43
CA SER A 152 -3.04 -19.20 -10.84
C SER A 152 -3.18 -20.48 -11.65
N ARG A 153 -4.37 -21.12 -11.66
CA ARG A 153 -4.67 -22.17 -12.66
C ARG A 153 -6.12 -22.58 -12.89
N GLN A 154 -7.15 -21.94 -12.31
CA GLN A 154 -8.53 -22.35 -12.57
C GLN A 154 -9.49 -21.19 -12.88
N SER A 155 -10.55 -21.56 -13.60
CA SER A 155 -11.42 -20.75 -14.46
C SER A 155 -12.22 -19.64 -13.78
N ASN A 156 -12.69 -18.68 -14.60
CA ASN A 156 -13.54 -17.51 -14.31
C ASN A 156 -14.83 -17.73 -13.47
N THR A 157 -15.09 -18.92 -12.95
CA THR A 157 -16.22 -19.28 -12.08
C THR A 157 -15.89 -19.21 -10.57
N GLU A 158 -14.63 -19.02 -10.18
CA GLU A 158 -14.20 -18.99 -8.76
C GLU A 158 -14.04 -17.59 -8.14
N ASN A 159 -14.27 -16.51 -8.91
CA ASN A 159 -14.08 -15.14 -8.43
C ASN A 159 -14.98 -14.76 -7.24
N ASP A 160 -16.18 -15.36 -7.13
CA ASP A 160 -17.09 -15.10 -6.00
C ASP A 160 -16.62 -15.74 -4.68
N PHE A 161 -15.89 -16.88 -4.75
CA PHE A 161 -15.39 -17.56 -3.56
C PHE A 161 -14.14 -16.88 -2.98
N GLN A 162 -13.25 -16.36 -3.83
CA GLN A 162 -12.02 -15.68 -3.39
C GLN A 162 -12.30 -14.34 -2.65
N GLY A 163 -13.36 -13.63 -3.05
CA GLY A 163 -13.82 -12.42 -2.33
C GLY A 163 -14.38 -12.74 -0.94
N ALA A 164 -15.05 -13.88 -0.77
CA ALA A 164 -15.58 -14.31 0.53
C ALA A 164 -14.46 -14.67 1.51
N ASP A 165 -13.43 -15.39 1.06
CA ASP A 165 -12.27 -15.74 1.90
C ASP A 165 -11.53 -14.49 2.39
N ALA A 166 -11.36 -13.49 1.52
CA ALA A 166 -10.76 -12.21 1.86
C ALA A 166 -11.52 -11.48 2.98
N MET A 167 -12.84 -11.39 2.83
CA MET A 167 -13.71 -10.75 3.82
C MET A 167 -13.65 -11.46 5.17
N VAL A 168 -13.60 -12.80 5.17
CA VAL A 168 -13.46 -13.58 6.40
C VAL A 168 -12.12 -13.28 7.08
N LEU A 169 -11.02 -13.30 6.33
CA LEU A 169 -9.69 -13.02 6.87
C LEU A 169 -9.58 -11.60 7.42
N GLU A 170 -10.09 -10.60 6.70
CA GLU A 170 -10.12 -9.21 7.16
C GLU A 170 -10.98 -9.04 8.41
N SER A 171 -12.16 -9.67 8.44
CA SER A 171 -13.07 -9.64 9.61
C SER A 171 -12.42 -10.25 10.85
N VAL A 172 -11.76 -11.41 10.70
CA VAL A 172 -11.00 -12.07 11.78
C VAL A 172 -9.84 -11.18 12.24
N MET A 173 -9.11 -10.57 11.30
CA MET A 173 -7.99 -9.68 11.60
C MET A 173 -8.46 -8.48 12.42
N PHE A 174 -9.50 -7.79 11.95
CA PHE A 174 -10.03 -6.59 12.58
C PHE A 174 -10.58 -6.90 13.98
N ALA A 175 -11.31 -8.01 14.14
CA ALA A 175 -11.82 -8.44 15.44
C ALA A 175 -10.68 -8.69 16.45
N ILE A 176 -9.61 -9.39 16.05
CA ILE A 176 -8.46 -9.64 16.93
C ILE A 176 -7.75 -8.34 17.31
N LEU A 177 -7.63 -7.40 16.38
CA LEU A 177 -7.00 -6.10 16.63
C LEU A 177 -7.81 -5.25 17.60
N ALA A 178 -9.14 -5.26 17.47
CA ALA A 178 -10.06 -4.61 18.39
C ALA A 178 -9.96 -5.20 19.80
N GLU A 179 -9.98 -6.54 19.93
CA GLU A 179 -9.89 -7.24 21.22
C GLU A 179 -8.53 -7.04 21.93
N ARG A 180 -7.47 -6.76 21.17
CA ARG A 180 -6.12 -6.49 21.71
C ARG A 180 -5.83 -5.00 21.91
N GLU A 181 -6.81 -4.12 21.69
CA GLU A 181 -6.65 -2.66 21.77
C GLU A 181 -5.53 -2.11 20.85
N LEU A 182 -5.28 -2.79 19.74
CA LEU A 182 -4.30 -2.40 18.72
C LEU A 182 -4.94 -1.70 17.51
N GLY A 183 -6.27 -1.65 17.47
CA GLY A 183 -7.05 -0.89 16.49
C GLY A 183 -8.37 -0.40 17.10
N PRO A 184 -9.22 0.26 16.30
CA PRO A 184 -10.55 0.70 16.73
C PRO A 184 -11.41 -0.47 17.21
N LYS A 185 -12.28 -0.26 18.21
CA LYS A 185 -13.26 -1.28 18.60
C LYS A 185 -14.17 -1.65 17.43
N LEU A 186 -14.58 -2.91 17.39
CA LEU A 186 -15.53 -3.42 16.41
C LEU A 186 -16.93 -3.50 17.04
N TYR A 187 -17.91 -2.82 16.44
CA TYR A 187 -19.29 -2.82 16.93
C TYR A 187 -20.23 -3.71 16.11
N GLY A 188 -19.93 -3.96 14.84
CA GLY A 188 -20.75 -4.82 14.00
C GLY A 188 -20.09 -5.16 12.67
N ILE A 189 -20.39 -6.34 12.14
CA ILE A 189 -19.94 -6.80 10.82
C ILE A 189 -21.16 -7.27 10.03
N PHE A 190 -21.23 -6.91 8.75
CA PHE A 190 -22.24 -7.35 7.81
C PHE A 190 -21.65 -7.45 6.40
N PRO A 191 -22.33 -8.11 5.44
CA PRO A 191 -21.75 -8.35 4.11
C PRO A 191 -21.29 -7.09 3.36
N GLN A 192 -21.93 -5.94 3.61
CA GLN A 192 -21.61 -4.69 2.94
C GLN A 192 -20.50 -3.88 3.63
N GLY A 193 -20.12 -4.23 4.86
CA GLY A 193 -19.22 -3.39 5.65
C GLY A 193 -19.17 -3.71 7.13
N ARG A 194 -18.74 -2.73 7.92
CA ARG A 194 -18.62 -2.84 9.38
C ARG A 194 -18.86 -1.51 10.07
N LEU A 195 -19.23 -1.60 11.34
CA LEU A 195 -19.29 -0.49 12.29
C LEU A 195 -18.10 -0.57 13.24
N GLU A 196 -17.33 0.50 13.29
CA GLU A 196 -16.10 0.62 14.05
C GLU A 196 -16.21 1.79 15.04
N GLN A 197 -15.34 1.79 16.04
CA GLN A 197 -15.12 2.97 16.87
C GLN A 197 -14.65 4.14 16.02
N PHE A 198 -15.35 5.26 16.13
CA PHE A 198 -14.79 6.53 15.67
C PHE A 198 -13.73 6.99 16.67
N VAL A 199 -12.50 7.19 16.18
CA VAL A 199 -11.36 7.60 16.99
C VAL A 199 -11.04 9.07 16.66
N PRO A 200 -11.36 10.03 17.55
CA PRO A 200 -11.03 11.43 17.33
C PRO A 200 -9.52 11.61 17.15
N SER A 201 -9.12 11.99 15.94
CA SER A 201 -7.72 11.97 15.53
C SER A 201 -7.52 12.74 14.23
N ARG A 202 -6.26 12.99 13.89
CA ARG A 202 -5.84 13.35 12.53
C ARG A 202 -4.79 12.35 12.04
N LYS A 203 -4.66 12.22 10.72
CA LYS A 203 -3.52 11.52 10.12
C LYS A 203 -2.24 12.31 10.39
N LEU A 204 -1.11 11.61 10.43
CA LEU A 204 0.19 12.28 10.37
C LEU A 204 0.42 12.87 8.97
N SER A 205 1.29 13.86 8.91
CA SER A 205 1.91 14.35 7.67
C SER A 205 3.28 13.70 7.46
N THR A 206 3.76 13.67 6.21
CA THR A 206 5.04 13.05 5.85
C THR A 206 6.21 13.66 6.64
N ASP A 207 6.22 14.98 6.85
CA ASP A 207 7.27 15.68 7.60
C ASP A 207 7.32 15.24 9.08
N GLU A 208 6.18 14.88 9.68
CA GLU A 208 6.10 14.42 11.06
C GLU A 208 6.75 13.05 11.26
N LEU A 209 6.87 12.23 10.21
CA LEU A 209 7.56 10.93 10.29
C LEU A 209 9.03 11.10 10.72
N SER A 210 9.65 12.23 10.40
CA SER A 210 11.04 12.51 10.75
C SER A 210 11.28 12.95 12.21
N VAL A 211 10.21 13.22 12.96
CA VAL A 211 10.28 13.71 14.35
C VAL A 211 10.70 12.57 15.28
N PRO A 212 11.78 12.72 16.09
CA PRO A 212 12.31 11.66 16.95
C PRO A 212 11.28 10.96 17.85
N GLY A 213 10.46 11.73 18.56
CA GLY A 213 9.42 11.17 19.41
C GLY A 213 8.26 10.53 18.65
N ILE A 214 8.08 10.80 17.36
CA ILE A 214 7.04 10.19 16.53
C ILE A 214 7.55 8.85 16.01
N PHE A 215 8.68 8.80 15.30
CA PHE A 215 9.16 7.52 14.76
C PHE A 215 9.58 6.52 15.84
N ALA A 216 10.03 6.99 17.01
CA ALA A 216 10.32 6.11 18.15
C ALA A 216 9.03 5.43 18.65
N GLU A 217 7.92 6.16 18.76
CA GLU A 217 6.63 5.58 19.14
C GLU A 217 6.08 4.67 18.03
N ILE A 218 6.24 5.05 16.75
CA ILE A 218 5.87 4.18 15.62
C ILE A 218 6.65 2.86 15.70
N ALA A 219 7.95 2.90 16.01
CA ALA A 219 8.77 1.69 16.20
C ALA A 219 8.23 0.79 17.32
N GLU A 220 7.81 1.36 18.46
CA GLU A 220 7.15 0.63 19.56
C GLU A 220 5.83 -0.01 19.10
N LYS A 221 4.99 0.72 18.35
CA LYS A 221 3.72 0.18 17.81
C LYS A 221 3.96 -0.97 16.84
N ILE A 222 4.94 -0.83 15.95
CA ILE A 222 5.30 -1.88 15.00
C ILE A 222 5.86 -3.11 15.73
N ALA A 223 6.67 -2.93 16.77
CA ALA A 223 7.14 -4.03 17.63
C ALA A 223 6.00 -4.86 18.22
N ARG A 224 4.98 -4.20 18.77
CA ARG A 224 3.79 -4.89 19.29
C ARG A 224 2.99 -5.58 18.19
N PHE A 225 2.86 -4.94 17.03
CA PHE A 225 2.17 -5.50 15.87
C PHE A 225 2.87 -6.76 15.33
N HIS A 226 4.19 -6.70 15.16
CA HIS A 226 5.04 -7.83 14.76
C HIS A 226 4.99 -9.00 15.75
N GLY A 227 4.81 -8.71 17.05
CA GLY A 227 4.67 -9.71 18.11
C GLY A 227 3.33 -10.46 18.10
N MET A 228 2.37 -10.06 17.27
CA MET A 228 1.05 -10.68 17.25
C MET A 228 1.07 -12.09 16.69
N ARG A 229 0.38 -12.98 17.41
CA ARG A 229 0.03 -14.31 16.90
C ARG A 229 -1.33 -14.26 16.23
N MET A 230 -1.33 -14.35 14.91
CA MET A 230 -2.53 -14.29 14.08
C MET A 230 -2.84 -15.68 13.47
N PRO A 231 -4.12 -16.05 13.30
CA PRO A 231 -4.55 -17.33 12.76
C PRO A 231 -4.48 -17.38 11.22
N PHE A 232 -3.39 -16.86 10.65
CA PHE A 232 -3.15 -16.82 9.21
C PHE A 232 -1.93 -17.67 8.84
N ASN A 233 -1.76 -17.89 7.53
CA ASN A 233 -0.58 -18.55 6.98
C ASN A 233 0.69 -17.79 7.38
N LYS A 234 1.68 -18.51 7.92
CA LYS A 234 2.94 -17.97 8.46
C LYS A 234 4.09 -18.00 7.45
N GLU A 235 3.89 -18.63 6.30
CA GLU A 235 4.86 -18.61 5.21
C GLU A 235 4.88 -17.22 4.55
N PRO A 236 6.05 -16.59 4.32
CA PRO A 236 6.16 -15.22 3.80
C PRO A 236 5.94 -15.14 2.28
N LYS A 237 4.92 -15.84 1.77
CA LYS A 237 4.60 -15.92 0.34
C LYS A 237 3.98 -14.64 -0.21
N TRP A 238 3.46 -13.78 0.66
CA TRP A 238 2.69 -12.60 0.27
C TRP A 238 3.50 -11.65 -0.63
N LEU A 239 4.73 -11.30 -0.24
CA LEU A 239 5.52 -10.30 -0.95
C LEU A 239 5.83 -10.73 -2.40
N PHE A 240 6.54 -11.83 -2.58
CA PHE A 240 6.93 -12.30 -3.91
C PHE A 240 5.76 -12.84 -4.73
N GLY A 241 4.83 -13.56 -4.10
CA GLY A 241 3.63 -14.05 -4.80
C GLY A 241 2.77 -12.90 -5.34
N THR A 242 2.68 -11.78 -4.61
CA THR A 242 1.97 -10.59 -5.10
C THR A 242 2.75 -9.88 -6.21
N MET A 243 4.08 -9.72 -6.07
CA MET A 243 4.90 -9.11 -7.14
C MET A 243 4.87 -9.94 -8.42
N GLU A 244 4.89 -11.27 -8.35
CA GLU A 244 4.74 -12.16 -9.50
C GLU A 244 3.39 -11.96 -10.18
N LYS A 245 2.29 -11.97 -9.41
CA LYS A 245 0.93 -11.69 -9.92
C LYS A 245 0.84 -10.30 -10.57
N TYR A 246 1.49 -9.29 -9.99
CA TYR A 246 1.52 -7.96 -10.56
C TYR A 246 2.34 -7.90 -11.83
N MET A 247 3.49 -8.56 -11.87
CA MET A 247 4.34 -8.65 -13.06
C MET A 247 3.59 -9.28 -14.22
N ASP A 248 2.91 -10.41 -13.99
CA ASP A 248 2.12 -11.10 -15.02
C ASP A 248 1.03 -10.20 -15.62
N GLN A 249 0.35 -9.42 -14.78
CA GLN A 249 -0.62 -8.42 -15.23
C GLN A 249 0.05 -7.30 -16.02
N VAL A 250 1.12 -6.71 -15.48
CA VAL A 250 1.87 -5.61 -16.10
C VAL A 250 2.33 -5.98 -17.51
N LEU A 251 2.83 -7.20 -17.72
CA LEU A 251 3.28 -7.67 -19.04
C LEU A 251 2.14 -7.83 -20.07
N GLN A 252 0.90 -7.92 -19.61
CA GLN A 252 -0.30 -8.01 -20.47
C GLN A 252 -0.97 -6.65 -20.71
N LEU A 253 -0.53 -5.58 -20.02
CA LEU A 253 -1.16 -4.27 -20.13
C LEU A 253 -0.89 -3.60 -21.47
N THR A 254 -1.91 -2.89 -21.94
CA THR A 254 -1.80 -1.96 -23.07
C THR A 254 -2.41 -0.62 -22.70
N PHE A 255 -1.76 0.46 -23.13
CA PHE A 255 -2.22 1.84 -22.93
C PHE A 255 -2.52 2.49 -24.28
N THR A 256 -3.48 3.42 -24.31
CA THR A 256 -3.87 4.15 -25.53
C THR A 256 -3.41 5.60 -25.50
N ARG A 257 -3.23 6.18 -24.31
CA ARG A 257 -2.76 7.56 -24.15
C ARG A 257 -1.26 7.64 -24.41
N GLU A 258 -0.85 8.54 -25.30
CA GLU A 258 0.55 8.68 -25.72
C GLU A 258 1.51 8.91 -24.54
N HIS A 259 1.12 9.75 -23.59
CA HIS A 259 1.90 9.99 -22.37
C HIS A 259 2.16 8.70 -21.57
N HIS A 260 1.12 7.88 -21.35
CA HIS A 260 1.24 6.62 -20.63
C HIS A 260 2.09 5.61 -21.42
N LEU A 261 1.92 5.56 -22.75
CA LEU A 261 2.72 4.68 -23.62
C LEU A 261 4.22 4.98 -23.52
N ARG A 262 4.62 6.25 -23.53
CA ARG A 262 6.04 6.63 -23.41
C ARG A 262 6.63 6.22 -22.08
N ASN A 263 5.95 6.52 -20.97
CA ASN A 263 6.44 6.16 -19.63
C ASN A 263 6.43 4.64 -19.42
N PHE A 264 5.38 3.95 -19.85
CA PHE A 264 5.31 2.49 -19.77
C PHE A 264 6.42 1.81 -20.59
N SER A 265 6.72 2.33 -21.79
CA SER A 265 7.83 1.84 -22.62
C SER A 265 9.18 2.04 -21.91
N ARG A 266 9.38 3.18 -21.23
CA ARG A 266 10.57 3.42 -20.42
C ARG A 266 10.68 2.43 -19.26
N LEU A 267 9.58 2.17 -18.53
CA LEU A 267 9.57 1.18 -17.45
C LEU A 267 9.92 -0.23 -17.94
N LEU A 268 9.33 -0.67 -19.04
CA LEU A 268 9.63 -1.98 -19.63
C LEU A 268 11.06 -2.08 -20.19
N SER A 269 11.68 -0.96 -20.57
CA SER A 269 13.07 -0.95 -21.05
C SER A 269 14.09 -1.39 -19.99
N TYR A 270 13.72 -1.36 -18.71
CA TYR A 270 14.54 -1.86 -17.61
C TYR A 270 14.57 -3.40 -17.49
N ASN A 271 13.81 -4.13 -18.33
CA ASN A 271 13.62 -5.57 -18.19
C ASN A 271 13.18 -5.98 -16.77
N LEU A 272 12.01 -5.46 -16.36
CA LEU A 272 11.46 -5.68 -15.02
C LEU A 272 11.42 -7.16 -14.58
N PRO A 273 11.14 -8.16 -15.44
CA PRO A 273 11.24 -9.56 -15.04
C PRO A 273 12.64 -9.95 -14.53
N GLN A 274 13.70 -9.57 -15.27
CA GLN A 274 15.08 -9.86 -14.88
C GLN A 274 15.48 -9.12 -13.60
N GLU A 275 15.03 -7.87 -13.44
CA GLU A 275 15.28 -7.10 -12.22
C GLU A 275 14.55 -7.69 -11.00
N MET A 276 13.34 -8.22 -11.19
CA MET A 276 12.60 -8.91 -10.14
C MET A 276 13.33 -10.19 -9.69
N ASP A 277 13.88 -10.97 -10.62
CA ASP A 277 14.67 -12.16 -10.29
C ASP A 277 15.96 -11.80 -9.55
N SER A 278 16.64 -10.74 -9.98
CA SER A 278 17.84 -10.23 -9.30
C SER A 278 17.52 -9.78 -7.86
N LEU A 279 16.39 -9.10 -7.68
CA LEU A 279 15.89 -8.68 -6.37
C LEU A 279 15.54 -9.89 -5.49
N LYS A 280 14.87 -10.92 -6.03
CA LYS A 280 14.58 -12.17 -5.31
C LYS A 280 15.87 -12.81 -4.80
N CYS A 281 16.87 -13.01 -5.66
CA CYS A 281 18.15 -13.60 -5.26
C CYS A 281 18.85 -12.78 -4.16
N LEU A 282 18.83 -11.45 -4.25
CA LEU A 282 19.40 -10.58 -3.22
C LEU A 282 18.69 -10.79 -1.87
N LEU A 283 17.37 -10.82 -1.86
CA LEU A 283 16.58 -10.92 -0.63
C LEU A 283 16.56 -12.34 -0.04
N GLU A 284 16.67 -13.38 -0.85
CA GLU A 284 16.93 -14.75 -0.39
C GLU A 284 18.25 -14.85 0.38
N SER A 285 19.26 -14.08 -0.01
CA SER A 285 20.55 -13.98 0.69
C SER A 285 20.56 -12.98 1.86
N THR A 286 19.41 -12.39 2.19
CA THR A 286 19.27 -11.36 3.24
C THR A 286 18.33 -11.87 4.34
N PRO A 287 18.86 -12.41 5.45
CA PRO A 287 18.03 -12.90 6.54
C PRO A 287 17.10 -11.83 7.09
N SER A 288 15.80 -12.13 7.16
CA SER A 288 14.81 -11.26 7.79
C SER A 288 13.78 -12.13 8.52
N PRO A 289 13.50 -11.87 9.81
CA PRO A 289 12.47 -12.60 10.54
C PRO A 289 11.10 -12.49 9.88
N VAL A 290 10.37 -13.60 9.82
CA VAL A 290 8.97 -13.60 9.38
C VAL A 290 8.08 -13.26 10.57
N VAL A 291 7.37 -12.14 10.47
CA VAL A 291 6.51 -11.59 11.51
C VAL A 291 5.18 -11.15 10.89
N PHE A 292 4.18 -10.83 11.72
CA PHE A 292 2.94 -10.28 11.20
C PHE A 292 3.13 -8.78 10.90
N CYS A 293 3.27 -8.44 9.62
CA CYS A 293 3.59 -7.10 9.14
C CYS A 293 2.32 -6.35 8.74
N HIS A 294 2.36 -5.03 8.85
CA HIS A 294 1.31 -4.16 8.35
C HIS A 294 1.35 -4.04 6.82
N ASN A 295 2.56 -4.00 6.26
CA ASN A 295 2.91 -3.91 4.83
C ASN A 295 2.58 -2.58 4.12
N ASP A 296 1.93 -1.63 4.81
CA ASP A 296 1.52 -0.32 4.22
C ASP A 296 1.55 0.80 5.27
N LEU A 297 2.67 0.94 5.98
CA LEU A 297 2.85 1.97 7.00
C LEU A 297 3.25 3.32 6.39
N GLN A 298 2.31 3.98 5.74
CA GLN A 298 2.40 5.40 5.37
C GLN A 298 1.79 6.30 6.46
N GLU A 299 2.09 7.60 6.44
CA GLU A 299 1.53 8.61 7.37
C GLU A 299 0.00 8.63 7.38
N GLY A 300 -0.62 8.30 6.24
CA GLY A 300 -2.07 8.24 6.09
C GLY A 300 -2.75 7.13 6.92
N ASN A 301 -1.96 6.16 7.39
CA ASN A 301 -2.38 5.00 8.18
C ASN A 301 -1.93 5.10 9.65
N ILE A 302 -1.44 6.27 10.06
CA ILE A 302 -1.00 6.55 11.43
C ILE A 302 -1.80 7.73 11.96
N LEU A 303 -2.62 7.47 12.97
CA LEU A 303 -3.47 8.47 13.61
C LEU A 303 -2.77 9.08 14.81
N LEU A 304 -2.70 10.41 14.86
CA LEU A 304 -2.42 11.16 16.09
C LEU A 304 -3.75 11.40 16.83
N LEU A 305 -3.85 10.82 18.02
CA LEU A 305 -5.05 10.83 18.87
C LEU A 305 -5.28 12.22 19.48
N SER A 306 -6.50 12.74 19.32
CA SER A 306 -6.88 14.06 19.86
C SER A 306 -6.80 14.07 21.39
N GLY A 307 -6.24 15.15 21.95
CA GLY A 307 -6.05 15.31 23.39
C GLY A 307 -4.85 14.54 23.97
N ARG A 308 -4.06 13.86 23.12
CA ARG A 308 -2.82 13.16 23.51
C ARG A 308 -1.58 13.75 22.84
N GLU A 309 -1.68 14.91 22.20
CA GLU A 309 -0.60 15.50 21.41
C GLU A 309 0.64 15.81 22.27
N ASN A 310 0.39 16.20 23.53
CA ASN A 310 1.41 16.56 24.52
C ASN A 310 1.84 15.38 25.42
N THR A 311 1.38 14.16 25.18
CA THR A 311 1.84 13.00 25.95
C THR A 311 3.12 12.44 25.35
N ASP A 312 4.06 12.03 26.20
CA ASP A 312 5.35 11.49 25.75
C ASP A 312 5.24 10.13 25.05
N ARG A 313 4.14 9.40 25.30
CA ARG A 313 3.86 8.07 24.70
C ARG A 313 2.35 7.87 24.50
N GLN A 314 1.99 6.86 23.71
CA GLN A 314 0.61 6.39 23.48
C GLN A 314 -0.34 7.42 22.85
N ARG A 315 0.20 8.28 22.00
CA ARG A 315 -0.55 9.26 21.20
C ARG A 315 -0.82 8.78 19.78
N LEU A 316 -0.17 7.71 19.32
CA LEU A 316 -0.36 7.15 17.98
C LEU A 316 -1.20 5.88 17.97
N MET A 317 -1.93 5.67 16.88
CA MET A 317 -2.65 4.44 16.57
C MET A 317 -2.42 4.07 15.09
N LEU A 318 -2.03 2.82 14.85
CA LEU A 318 -1.94 2.27 13.49
C LEU A 318 -3.35 1.84 13.05
N ILE A 319 -3.67 2.04 11.78
CA ILE A 319 -4.96 1.68 11.17
C ILE A 319 -4.76 1.17 9.74
N ASP A 320 -5.84 0.66 9.14
CA ASP A 320 -5.89 0.25 7.73
C ASP A 320 -5.00 -0.97 7.40
N PHE A 321 -5.36 -2.10 7.98
CA PHE A 321 -4.60 -3.35 7.94
C PHE A 321 -4.91 -4.22 6.69
N GLU A 322 -5.42 -3.63 5.61
CA GLU A 322 -5.90 -4.37 4.43
C GLU A 322 -4.78 -5.18 3.73
N TYR A 323 -3.56 -4.66 3.76
CA TYR A 323 -2.37 -5.33 3.22
C TYR A 323 -1.66 -6.25 4.22
N SER A 324 -2.10 -6.33 5.47
CA SER A 324 -1.39 -7.05 6.52
C SER A 324 -1.32 -8.56 6.28
N SER A 325 -0.15 -9.14 6.56
CA SER A 325 0.12 -10.56 6.40
C SER A 325 1.33 -10.98 7.23
N TYR A 326 1.57 -12.29 7.38
CA TYR A 326 2.93 -12.72 7.69
C TYR A 326 3.84 -12.39 6.50
N SER A 327 4.90 -11.63 6.76
CA SER A 327 5.85 -11.13 5.77
C SER A 327 7.21 -10.93 6.45
N TYR A 328 8.19 -10.47 5.70
CA TYR A 328 9.52 -10.16 6.21
C TYR A 328 9.50 -8.84 6.99
N ARG A 329 10.04 -8.84 8.21
CA ARG A 329 10.24 -7.62 9.02
C ARG A 329 10.94 -6.51 8.24
N GLY A 330 11.94 -6.88 7.45
CA GLY A 330 12.71 -5.97 6.63
C GLY A 330 11.83 -5.21 5.64
N PHE A 331 10.79 -5.84 5.10
CA PHE A 331 9.86 -5.19 4.18
C PHE A 331 9.03 -4.12 4.88
N ASP A 332 8.47 -4.41 6.06
CA ASP A 332 7.61 -3.44 6.76
C ASP A 332 8.40 -2.18 7.15
N PHE A 333 9.62 -2.35 7.65
CA PHE A 333 10.52 -1.22 7.95
C PHE A 333 11.03 -0.50 6.71
N GLY A 334 11.44 -1.26 5.69
CA GLY A 334 11.96 -0.69 4.45
C GLY A 334 10.88 0.13 3.76
N ASN A 335 9.64 -0.37 3.77
CA ASN A 335 8.48 0.35 3.30
C ASN A 335 8.23 1.62 4.09
N PHE A 336 8.15 1.53 5.43
CA PHE A 336 7.97 2.70 6.28
C PHE A 336 9.03 3.80 6.01
N PHE A 337 10.29 3.42 5.83
CA PHE A 337 11.36 4.38 5.51
C PHE A 337 11.25 4.97 4.11
N CYS A 338 10.76 4.20 3.13
CA CYS A 338 10.44 4.74 1.80
C CYS A 338 9.38 5.85 1.89
N GLU A 339 8.34 5.67 2.71
CA GLU A 339 7.23 6.64 2.84
C GLU A 339 7.66 8.01 3.36
N TRP A 340 8.83 8.13 4.01
CA TRP A 340 9.39 9.44 4.39
C TRP A 340 9.72 10.33 3.19
N THR A 341 9.78 9.75 1.99
CA THR A 341 10.14 10.43 0.74
C THR A 341 8.95 10.74 -0.15
N TYR A 342 7.74 10.30 0.19
CA TYR A 342 6.52 10.49 -0.61
C TYR A 342 5.50 11.28 0.22
N ASP A 343 5.11 12.46 -0.26
CA ASP A 343 4.04 13.24 0.33
C ASP A 343 2.83 13.25 -0.61
N TYR A 344 1.74 12.66 -0.14
CA TYR A 344 0.48 12.48 -0.87
C TYR A 344 -0.52 13.62 -0.68
N THR A 345 -0.14 14.69 0.02
CA THR A 345 -1.01 15.85 0.30
C THR A 345 -0.94 16.92 -0.78
N TYR A 346 -0.10 16.73 -1.79
CA TYR A 346 0.07 17.69 -2.88
C TYR A 346 -1.23 17.85 -3.70
N ASP A 347 -1.71 19.09 -3.81
CA ASP A 347 -3.04 19.42 -4.33
C ASP A 347 -3.13 19.48 -5.86
N LYS A 348 -2.00 19.30 -6.56
CA LYS A 348 -1.91 19.36 -8.02
C LYS A 348 -1.37 18.06 -8.57
N PHE A 349 -1.76 17.73 -9.80
CA PHE A 349 -1.16 16.61 -10.54
C PHE A 349 0.37 16.64 -10.45
N PRO A 350 1.05 15.53 -10.10
CA PRO A 350 0.53 14.15 -10.04
C PRO A 350 -0.14 13.73 -8.72
N PHE A 351 -0.47 14.68 -7.85
CA PHE A 351 -1.08 14.50 -6.51
C PHE A 351 -0.17 13.82 -5.48
N PHE A 352 1.13 13.86 -5.75
CA PHE A 352 2.17 13.58 -4.79
C PHE A 352 3.43 14.38 -5.14
N ILE A 353 4.30 14.57 -4.16
CA ILE A 353 5.67 15.04 -4.37
C ILE A 353 6.65 14.05 -3.77
N THR A 354 7.87 14.03 -4.30
CA THR A 354 8.94 13.19 -3.77
C THR A 354 10.18 13.97 -3.43
N ASN A 355 10.82 13.58 -2.33
CA ASN A 355 12.11 14.11 -1.94
C ASN A 355 12.96 12.99 -1.36
N THR A 356 13.82 12.40 -2.20
CA THR A 356 14.72 11.29 -1.81
C THR A 356 15.71 11.68 -0.71
N LYS A 357 15.94 12.98 -0.48
CA LYS A 357 16.79 13.47 0.62
C LYS A 357 16.15 13.29 2.00
N ASN A 358 14.82 13.11 2.06
CA ASN A 358 14.11 12.89 3.31
C ASN A 358 14.19 11.43 3.79
N TYR A 359 14.74 10.51 2.99
CA TYR A 359 14.95 9.12 3.42
C TYR A 359 15.78 9.10 4.71
N PRO A 360 15.39 8.31 5.74
CA PRO A 360 16.00 8.40 7.05
C PRO A 360 17.50 8.14 7.00
N THR A 361 18.26 9.03 7.63
CA THR A 361 19.71 8.89 7.80
C THR A 361 20.04 7.64 8.62
N LYS A 362 21.28 7.14 8.52
CA LYS A 362 21.75 6.02 9.35
C LYS A 362 21.49 6.27 10.85
N ALA A 363 21.69 7.49 11.34
CA ALA A 363 21.42 7.84 12.73
C ALA A 363 19.94 7.72 13.11
N GLN A 364 19.02 8.18 12.24
CA GLN A 364 17.58 8.04 12.45
C GLN A 364 17.14 6.57 12.40
N GLN A 365 17.66 5.79 11.45
CA GLN A 365 17.38 4.35 11.37
C GLN A 365 17.88 3.61 12.62
N MET A 366 19.08 3.92 13.11
CA MET A 366 19.64 3.36 14.34
C MET A 366 18.80 3.68 15.58
N HIS A 367 18.27 4.90 15.68
CA HIS A 367 17.35 5.29 16.74
C HIS A 367 16.03 4.51 16.62
N PHE A 368 15.44 4.44 15.42
CA PHE A 368 14.24 3.65 15.19
C PHE A 368 14.42 2.17 15.58
N PHE A 369 15.55 1.56 15.19
CA PHE A 369 15.86 0.18 15.59
C PHE A 369 16.00 0.05 17.09
N GLN A 370 16.70 0.98 17.77
CA GLN A 370 16.80 0.97 19.23
C GLN A 370 15.42 0.92 19.90
N SER A 371 14.49 1.79 19.49
CA SER A 371 13.14 1.83 20.04
C SER A 371 12.36 0.54 19.78
N TYR A 372 12.43 0.01 18.55
CA TYR A 372 11.78 -1.26 18.19
C TYR A 372 12.32 -2.44 19.03
N LEU A 373 13.63 -2.49 19.21
CA LEU A 373 14.35 -3.63 19.79
C LEU A 373 14.20 -3.65 21.32
N LEU A 374 14.13 -2.47 21.96
CA LEU A 374 13.74 -2.33 23.37
C LEU A 374 12.32 -2.86 23.66
N GLU A 375 11.38 -2.68 22.74
CA GLU A 375 9.99 -3.15 22.91
C GLU A 375 9.83 -4.64 22.53
N SER A 376 10.55 -5.13 21.51
CA SER A 376 10.34 -6.48 20.96
C SER A 376 11.28 -7.56 21.48
N HIS A 377 12.47 -7.21 21.96
CA HIS A 377 13.49 -8.17 22.39
C HIS A 377 13.72 -8.09 23.90
N ALA A 378 13.11 -9.02 24.63
CA ALA A 378 13.31 -9.14 26.08
C ALA A 378 14.81 -9.24 26.42
N GLY A 379 15.27 -8.39 27.34
CA GLY A 379 16.68 -8.35 27.75
C GLY A 379 17.64 -7.68 26.76
N PHE A 380 17.16 -7.01 25.71
CA PHE A 380 18.01 -6.25 24.79
C PHE A 380 18.89 -5.21 25.50
N GLU A 381 18.33 -4.53 26.51
CA GLU A 381 19.05 -3.56 27.36
C GLU A 381 20.20 -4.18 28.17
N ASN A 382 20.16 -5.49 28.41
CA ASN A 382 21.18 -6.22 29.18
C ASN A 382 22.31 -6.74 28.28
N LEU A 383 22.20 -6.60 26.95
CA LEU A 383 23.27 -6.94 26.02
C LEU A 383 24.40 -5.92 26.09
N SER A 384 25.61 -6.35 25.75
CA SER A 384 26.75 -5.43 25.61
C SER A 384 26.49 -4.37 24.54
N GLU A 385 27.13 -3.20 24.65
CA GLU A 385 27.00 -2.15 23.63
C GLU A 385 27.44 -2.65 22.23
N GLU A 386 28.44 -3.54 22.18
CA GLU A 386 28.91 -4.17 20.94
C GLU A 386 27.84 -5.07 20.31
N ASP A 387 27.18 -5.92 21.11
CA ASP A 387 26.10 -6.79 20.62
C ASP A 387 24.88 -5.99 20.18
N GLN A 388 24.49 -4.96 20.93
CA GLN A 388 23.41 -4.06 20.55
C GLN A 388 23.72 -3.34 19.23
N LEU A 389 24.95 -2.86 19.06
CA LEU A 389 25.39 -2.19 17.83
C LEU A 389 25.37 -3.17 16.66
N LYS A 390 25.91 -4.38 16.83
CA LYS A 390 25.94 -5.41 15.79
C LYS A 390 24.54 -5.77 15.30
N LEU A 391 23.60 -6.01 16.22
CA LEU A 391 22.20 -6.28 15.86
C LEU A 391 21.58 -5.15 15.03
N LYS A 392 21.83 -3.90 15.41
CA LYS A 392 21.31 -2.73 14.67
C LYS A 392 21.98 -2.54 13.31
N GLU A 393 23.26 -2.84 13.16
CA GLU A 393 23.96 -2.84 11.86
C GLU A 393 23.45 -3.95 10.93
N ASP A 394 23.19 -5.15 11.47
CA ASP A 394 22.57 -6.24 10.70
C ASP A 394 21.17 -5.83 10.21
N MET A 395 20.36 -5.21 11.08
CA MET A 395 19.06 -4.64 10.70
C MET A 395 19.18 -3.53 9.66
N LEU A 396 20.23 -2.71 9.70
CA LEU A 396 20.46 -1.68 8.69
C LEU A 396 20.62 -2.28 7.29
N VAL A 397 21.39 -3.37 7.16
CA VAL A 397 21.57 -4.08 5.87
C VAL A 397 20.27 -4.73 5.42
N GLU A 398 19.59 -5.45 6.32
CA GLU A 398 18.30 -6.08 6.06
C GLU A 398 17.28 -5.07 5.51
N VAL A 399 17.01 -4.01 6.28
CA VAL A 399 15.93 -3.07 6.00
C VAL A 399 16.16 -2.30 4.70
N ASN A 400 17.38 -1.82 4.46
CA ASN A 400 17.65 -1.06 3.24
C ASN A 400 17.65 -1.94 1.99
N ARG A 401 17.97 -3.24 2.10
CA ARG A 401 17.77 -4.16 0.97
C ARG A 401 16.29 -4.41 0.72
N PHE A 402 15.48 -4.61 1.76
CA PHE A 402 14.04 -4.79 1.61
C PHE A 402 13.30 -3.51 1.18
N ALA A 403 13.85 -2.32 1.41
CA ALA A 403 13.34 -1.07 0.84
C ALA A 403 13.33 -1.09 -0.71
N LEU A 404 14.26 -1.82 -1.35
CA LEU A 404 14.20 -2.09 -2.79
C LEU A 404 12.91 -2.83 -3.18
N ALA A 405 12.49 -3.82 -2.40
CA ALA A 405 11.23 -4.52 -2.64
C ALA A 405 10.01 -3.62 -2.42
N SER A 406 10.05 -2.68 -1.47
CA SER A 406 8.99 -1.67 -1.34
C SER A 406 8.88 -0.83 -2.60
N HIS A 407 9.99 -0.31 -3.14
CA HIS A 407 9.94 0.44 -4.40
C HIS A 407 9.43 -0.39 -5.57
N PHE A 408 9.92 -1.63 -5.71
CA PHE A 408 9.51 -2.52 -6.80
C PHE A 408 8.02 -2.90 -6.71
N PHE A 409 7.55 -3.29 -5.53
CA PHE A 409 6.18 -3.68 -5.25
C PHE A 409 5.19 -2.56 -5.61
N TRP A 410 5.40 -1.36 -5.03
CA TRP A 410 4.51 -0.23 -5.24
C TRP A 410 4.65 0.37 -6.64
N GLY A 411 5.81 0.23 -7.27
CA GLY A 411 6.01 0.54 -8.69
C GLY A 411 5.11 -0.31 -9.59
N LEU A 412 5.13 -1.64 -9.43
CA LEU A 412 4.26 -2.55 -10.17
C LEU A 412 2.77 -2.31 -9.89
N TRP A 413 2.40 -2.17 -8.61
CA TRP A 413 1.04 -1.83 -8.19
C TRP A 413 0.55 -0.58 -8.93
N SER A 414 1.37 0.46 -8.98
CA SER A 414 0.98 1.73 -9.59
C SER A 414 0.81 1.64 -11.10
N ILE A 415 1.62 0.84 -11.81
CA ILE A 415 1.41 0.58 -13.24
C ILE A 415 0.03 -0.03 -13.49
N ILE A 416 -0.38 -1.00 -12.66
CA ILE A 416 -1.70 -1.64 -12.76
C ILE A 416 -2.80 -0.61 -12.48
N GLN A 417 -2.66 0.19 -11.42
CA GLN A 417 -3.64 1.23 -11.08
C GLN A 417 -3.80 2.28 -12.17
N ALA A 418 -2.74 2.62 -12.91
CA ALA A 418 -2.82 3.53 -14.05
C ALA A 418 -3.79 3.05 -15.15
N LYS A 419 -4.13 1.74 -15.18
CA LYS A 419 -5.11 1.15 -16.10
C LYS A 419 -6.51 1.02 -15.47
N ILE A 420 -6.60 0.58 -14.22
CA ILE A 420 -7.86 0.12 -13.62
C ILE A 420 -8.48 1.12 -12.64
N SER A 421 -7.70 2.03 -12.06
CA SER A 421 -8.19 2.94 -11.04
C SER A 421 -9.09 4.02 -11.65
N THR A 422 -10.13 4.38 -10.91
CA THR A 422 -11.03 5.50 -11.24
C THR A 422 -10.66 6.77 -10.47
N ILE A 423 -9.65 6.69 -9.61
CA ILE A 423 -9.19 7.78 -8.75
C ILE A 423 -8.22 8.65 -9.55
N GLU A 424 -8.38 9.96 -9.40
CA GLU A 424 -7.47 10.93 -10.00
C GLU A 424 -6.16 10.97 -9.19
N PHE A 425 -5.17 10.23 -9.67
CA PHE A 425 -3.81 10.18 -9.13
C PHE A 425 -2.82 9.91 -10.28
N GLY A 426 -1.63 10.51 -10.22
CA GLY A 426 -0.57 10.34 -11.22
C GLY A 426 0.13 8.98 -11.08
N TYR A 427 -0.60 7.88 -11.30
CA TYR A 427 -0.09 6.52 -11.08
C TYR A 427 1.13 6.18 -11.96
N MET A 428 1.18 6.68 -13.19
CA MET A 428 2.31 6.41 -14.07
C MET A 428 3.56 7.19 -13.63
N GLU A 429 3.38 8.44 -13.19
CA GLU A 429 4.42 9.28 -12.61
C GLU A 429 4.95 8.69 -11.31
N TYR A 430 4.05 8.16 -10.47
CA TYR A 430 4.41 7.47 -9.24
C TYR A 430 5.21 6.21 -9.51
N ALA A 431 4.78 5.37 -10.46
CA ALA A 431 5.54 4.19 -10.87
C ALA A 431 6.97 4.57 -11.30
N MET A 432 7.10 5.60 -12.13
CA MET A 432 8.40 6.14 -12.53
C MET A 432 9.24 6.56 -11.32
N ALA A 433 8.67 7.32 -10.38
CA ALA A 433 9.36 7.77 -9.18
C ALA A 433 9.83 6.60 -8.30
N ARG A 434 9.00 5.56 -8.11
CA ARG A 434 9.37 4.35 -7.36
C ARG A 434 10.53 3.62 -8.02
N PHE A 435 10.51 3.43 -9.34
CA PHE A 435 11.60 2.73 -10.04
C PHE A 435 12.88 3.58 -10.13
N ASP A 436 12.78 4.89 -10.30
CA ASP A 436 13.96 5.77 -10.24
C ASP A 436 14.62 5.67 -8.84
N ALA A 437 13.83 5.70 -7.76
CA ALA A 437 14.33 5.49 -6.38
C ALA A 437 14.90 4.08 -6.15
N TYR A 438 14.29 3.03 -6.73
CA TYR A 438 14.82 1.66 -6.70
C TYR A 438 16.25 1.60 -7.26
N PHE A 439 16.47 2.15 -8.46
CA PHE A 439 17.79 2.10 -9.10
C PHE A 439 18.82 2.99 -8.39
N GLU A 440 18.40 4.14 -7.85
CA GLU A 440 19.27 4.99 -7.02
C GLU A 440 19.71 4.26 -5.74
N LEU A 441 18.78 3.61 -5.04
CA LEU A 441 19.07 2.86 -3.82
C LEU A 441 19.93 1.62 -4.13
N LYS A 442 19.63 0.89 -5.20
CA LYS A 442 20.42 -0.28 -5.65
C LYS A 442 21.88 0.12 -5.88
N LYS A 443 22.11 1.24 -6.56
CA LYS A 443 23.45 1.82 -6.76
C LYS A 443 24.12 2.21 -5.44
N LYS A 444 23.40 2.82 -4.50
CA LYS A 444 23.92 3.22 -3.19
C LYS A 444 24.32 2.01 -2.34
N LEU A 445 23.60 0.90 -2.46
CA LEU A 445 23.87 -0.35 -1.77
C LEU A 445 24.95 -1.22 -2.44
N MET A 446 25.36 -0.87 -3.66
CA MET A 446 26.36 -1.60 -4.46
C MET A 446 25.97 -3.07 -4.71
N VAL A 447 24.70 -3.32 -5.03
CA VAL A 447 24.12 -4.66 -5.27
C VAL A 447 23.45 -4.79 -6.63
#